data_AF-A0A543PM77-F1
#
_entry.id   AF-A0A543PM77-F1
#
_cell.length_a   1.000
_cell.length_b   1.000
_cell.length_c   1.000
_cell.angle_alpha   90.00
_cell.angle_beta   90.00
_cell.angle_gamma   90.00
#
_symmetry.space_group_name_H-M   'P 1'
#
loop_
_entity.id
_entity.type
_entity.pdbx_description
1 polymer ?
#
loop_
_entity_poly.entity_id
_entity_poly.type
_entity_poly.pdbx_seq_one_letter_code
_entity_poly.pdbx_strand_id
1 'polypeptide(L)'
;MGFTEIIEIAVKGFDTAGVATMVVGALLACVAAARTVRTDRTGTYSRFRQQLGRSILLGLELLVAADIIRTVAITPTLDSVLVLGLIVIIRTFLSFSLELEITGRWPWQTAKKAAADTPN
;
A
#
# COMPACT_ATOMS: atom_id res chain seq x y z
N MET A 1 26.07 -19.01 5.75
CA MET A 1 24.76 -18.33 5.79
C MET A 1 23.73 -19.28 5.21
N GLY A 2 22.69 -19.60 5.96
CA GLY A 2 21.63 -20.50 5.48
C GLY A 2 20.76 -19.80 4.44
N PHE A 3 20.18 -20.54 3.49
CA PHE A 3 19.24 -19.99 2.51
C PHE A 3 18.09 -19.21 3.18
N THR A 4 17.56 -19.75 4.28
CA THR A 4 16.53 -19.12 5.12
C THR A 4 16.94 -17.76 5.69
N GLU A 5 18.20 -17.59 6.08
CA GLU A 5 18.71 -16.36 6.67
C GLU A 5 18.79 -15.23 5.63
N ILE A 6 19.19 -15.56 4.40
CA ILE A 6 19.22 -14.62 3.26
C ILE A 6 17.81 -14.14 2.93
N ILE A 7 16.85 -15.07 2.89
CA ILE A 7 15.43 -14.77 2.66
C ILE A 7 14.89 -13.87 3.76
N GLU A 8 15.17 -14.18 5.02
CA GLU A 8 14.68 -13.37 6.15
C GLU A 8 15.21 -11.94 6.10
N ILE A 9 16.50 -11.76 5.77
CA ILE A 9 17.09 -10.43 5.58
C ILE A 9 16.42 -9.68 4.42
N ALA A 10 16.21 -10.36 3.28
CA ALA A 10 15.56 -9.76 2.12
C ALA A 10 14.13 -9.30 2.46
N VAL A 11 13.34 -10.19 3.05
CA VAL A 11 11.96 -9.91 3.49
C VAL A 11 11.92 -8.71 4.45
N LYS A 12 12.80 -8.70 5.45
CA LYS A 12 12.87 -7.61 6.44
C LYS A 12 13.27 -6.28 5.80
N GLY A 13 14.13 -6.32 4.78
CA GLY A 13 14.50 -5.16 3.98
C GLY A 13 13.30 -4.57 3.22
N PHE A 14 12.53 -5.39 2.51
CA PHE A 14 11.32 -4.96 1.80
C PHE A 14 10.25 -4.44 2.75
N ASP A 15 9.99 -5.14 3.86
CA ASP A 15 9.04 -4.68 4.89
C ASP A 15 9.43 -3.30 5.44
N THR A 16 10.71 -3.13 5.79
CA THR A 16 11.21 -1.84 6.32
C THR A 16 11.10 -0.73 5.28
N ALA A 17 11.46 -1.00 4.02
CA ALA A 17 11.37 -0.01 2.95
C ALA A 17 9.92 0.39 2.64
N GLY A 18 9.00 -0.58 2.60
CA GLY A 18 7.57 -0.33 2.38
C GLY A 18 6.95 0.52 3.49
N VAL A 19 7.21 0.17 4.76
CA VAL A 19 6.75 0.97 5.91
C VAL A 19 7.39 2.36 5.90
N ALA A 20 8.69 2.47 5.65
CA ALA A 20 9.39 3.75 5.61
C ALA A 20 8.82 4.69 4.53
N THR A 21 8.54 4.17 3.33
CA THR A 21 7.95 4.96 2.24
C THR A 21 6.54 5.45 2.56
N MET A 22 5.70 4.62 3.19
CA MET A 22 4.38 5.04 3.69
C MET A 22 4.50 6.17 4.72
N VAL A 23 5.36 5.99 5.72
CA VAL A 23 5.55 6.95 6.82
C VAL A 23 6.08 8.28 6.28
N VAL A 24 7.14 8.25 5.46
CA VAL A 24 7.74 9.45 4.88
C VAL A 24 6.73 10.18 3.98
N GLY A 25 6.01 9.46 3.13
CA GLY A 25 5.01 10.07 2.26
C GLY A 25 3.85 10.69 3.03
N ALA A 26 3.37 10.04 4.10
CA ALA A 26 2.37 10.59 5.00
C ALA A 26 2.86 11.86 5.72
N LEU A 27 4.09 11.85 6.25
CA LEU A 27 4.68 13.02 6.89
C LEU A 27 4.82 14.20 5.92
N LEU A 28 5.31 13.94 4.70
CA LEU A 28 5.43 14.97 3.66
C LEU A 28 4.06 15.54 3.27
N ALA A 29 3.04 14.69 3.13
CA ALA A 29 1.67 15.11 2.87
C ALA A 29 1.12 16.00 4.01
N CYS A 30 1.33 15.60 5.27
CA CYS A 30 0.92 16.37 6.45
C CYS A 30 1.60 17.74 6.51
N VAL A 31 2.92 17.80 6.30
CA VAL A 31 3.68 19.06 6.31
C VAL A 31 3.23 19.97 5.17
N ALA A 32 3.03 19.43 3.96
CA ALA A 32 2.53 20.19 2.83
C ALA A 32 1.13 20.75 3.11
N ALA A 33 0.21 19.92 3.64
CA ALA A 33 -1.14 20.34 3.98
C ALA A 33 -1.16 21.41 5.08
N ALA A 34 -0.34 21.25 6.13
CA ALA A 34 -0.23 22.24 7.20
C ALA A 34 0.23 23.62 6.69
N ARG A 35 1.04 23.66 5.62
CA ARG A 35 1.49 24.90 4.99
C ARG A 35 0.40 25.55 4.11
N THR A 36 -0.40 24.77 3.39
CA THR A 36 -1.38 25.29 2.43
C THR A 36 -2.79 25.48 3.00
N VAL A 37 -3.11 24.88 4.14
CA VAL A 37 -4.45 24.94 4.78
C VAL A 37 -4.88 26.36 5.17
N ARG A 38 -3.91 27.28 5.33
CA ARG A 38 -4.19 28.70 5.62
C ARG A 38 -4.66 29.49 4.40
N THR A 39 -4.37 29.02 3.18
CA THR A 39 -4.65 29.75 1.92
C THR A 39 -5.81 29.15 1.15
N ASP A 40 -5.92 27.82 1.09
CA ASP A 40 -6.97 27.14 0.31
C ASP A 40 -7.33 25.79 0.95
N ARG A 41 -8.48 25.73 1.64
CA ARG A 41 -8.90 24.53 2.39
C ARG A 41 -9.42 23.41 1.50
N THR A 42 -10.13 23.73 0.42
CA THR A 42 -10.72 22.74 -0.48
C THR A 42 -9.65 22.11 -1.37
N GLY A 43 -8.74 22.92 -1.93
CA GLY A 43 -7.60 22.43 -2.71
C GLY A 43 -6.60 21.61 -1.88
N THR A 44 -6.39 21.99 -0.62
CA THR A 44 -5.46 21.28 0.29
C THR A 44 -5.90 19.86 0.59
N TYR A 45 -7.20 19.61 0.82
CA TYR A 45 -7.69 18.26 1.12
C TYR A 45 -7.52 17.29 -0.06
N SER A 46 -7.83 17.74 -1.28
CA SER A 46 -7.66 16.93 -2.49
C SER A 46 -6.19 16.57 -2.72
N ARG A 47 -5.28 17.54 -2.61
CA ARG A 47 -3.82 17.30 -2.76
C ARG A 47 -3.27 16.39 -1.67
N PHE A 48 -3.70 16.58 -0.42
CA PHE A 48 -3.30 15.74 0.70
C PHE A 48 -3.69 14.27 0.46
N ARG A 49 -4.93 14.00 0.05
CA ARG A 49 -5.39 12.65 -0.29
C ARG A 49 -4.61 12.05 -1.47
N GLN A 50 -4.31 12.85 -2.49
CA GLN A 50 -3.56 12.39 -3.66
C GLN A 50 -2.11 12.02 -3.31
N GLN A 51 -1.46 12.82 -2.47
CA GLN A 51 -0.10 12.58 -2.00
C GLN A 51 -0.04 11.34 -1.10
N LEU A 52 -0.98 11.23 -0.14
CA LEU A 52 -1.10 10.08 0.74
C LEU A 52 -1.34 8.79 -0.05
N GLY A 53 -2.33 8.79 -0.95
CA GLY A 53 -2.68 7.62 -1.76
C GLY A 53 -1.49 7.11 -2.57
N ARG A 54 -0.71 8.02 -3.21
CA ARG A 54 0.50 7.64 -3.96
C ARG A 54 1.57 7.02 -3.06
N SER A 55 1.79 7.57 -1.88
CA SER A 55 2.78 7.00 -0.95
C SER A 55 2.38 5.66 -0.37
N ILE A 56 1.09 5.47 -0.11
CA ILE A 56 0.55 4.21 0.39
C ILE A 56 0.63 3.14 -0.69
N LEU A 57 0.22 3.45 -1.93
CA LEU A 57 0.28 2.51 -3.05
C LEU A 57 1.72 2.04 -3.32
N LEU A 58 2.68 2.95 -3.30
CA LEU A 58 4.11 2.61 -3.46
C LEU A 58 4.63 1.75 -2.30
N GLY A 59 4.22 2.05 -1.07
CA GLY A 59 4.52 1.21 0.09
C GLY A 59 3.92 -0.18 -0.03
N LEU A 60 2.70 -0.30 -0.56
CA LEU A 60 2.02 -1.58 -0.79
C LEU A 60 2.73 -2.42 -1.84
N GLU A 61 3.24 -1.83 -2.92
CA GLU A 61 4.05 -2.55 -3.93
C GLU A 61 5.31 -3.20 -3.30
N LEU A 62 6.00 -2.46 -2.42
CA LEU A 62 7.17 -2.94 -1.69
C LEU A 62 6.81 -4.04 -0.68
N LEU A 63 5.71 -3.85 0.05
CA LEU A 63 5.21 -4.80 1.02
C LEU A 63 4.82 -6.11 0.32
N VAL A 64 4.06 -6.07 -0.79
CA VAL A 64 3.62 -7.26 -1.55
C VAL A 64 4.83 -8.10 -2.00
N ALA A 65 5.93 -7.47 -2.41
CA ALA A 65 7.16 -8.20 -2.74
C ALA A 65 7.68 -9.04 -1.56
N ALA A 66 7.65 -8.49 -0.34
CA ALA A 66 8.04 -9.20 0.88
C ALA A 66 7.17 -10.46 1.14
N ASP A 67 5.87 -10.37 0.89
CA ASP A 67 4.93 -11.49 1.10
C ASP A 67 5.11 -12.61 0.07
N ILE A 68 5.37 -12.25 -1.19
CA ILE A 68 5.66 -13.23 -2.25
C ILE A 68 6.93 -14.00 -1.87
N ILE A 69 7.98 -13.31 -1.44
CA ILE A 69 9.23 -13.97 -1.02
C ILE A 69 8.97 -14.90 0.17
N ARG A 70 8.23 -14.43 1.18
CA ARG A 70 7.91 -15.20 2.39
C ARG A 70 7.11 -16.48 2.09
N THR A 71 6.20 -16.44 1.12
CA THR A 71 5.37 -17.59 0.74
C THR A 71 6.11 -18.64 -0.09
N VAL A 72 7.05 -18.22 -0.96
CA VAL A 72 7.82 -19.14 -1.82
C VAL A 72 8.97 -19.82 -1.07
N ALA A 73 9.52 -19.16 -0.05
CA ALA A 73 10.81 -19.53 0.52
C ALA A 73 10.78 -20.44 1.77
N ILE A 74 9.65 -20.54 2.47
CA ILE A 74 9.58 -21.25 3.75
C ILE A 74 9.10 -22.69 3.51
N THR A 75 9.94 -23.67 3.85
CA THR A 75 9.59 -25.10 3.83
C THR A 75 8.37 -25.34 4.74
N PRO A 76 7.27 -25.89 4.21
CA PRO A 76 6.00 -25.91 4.91
C PRO A 76 6.02 -26.91 6.07
N THR A 77 5.85 -26.41 7.28
CA THR A 77 5.20 -27.15 8.37
C THR A 77 3.78 -26.63 8.50
N LEU A 78 2.79 -27.49 8.76
CA LEU A 78 1.38 -27.08 8.73
C LEU A 78 1.08 -25.89 9.66
N ASP A 79 1.66 -25.86 10.86
CA ASP A 79 1.47 -24.76 11.81
C ASP A 79 2.09 -23.44 11.34
N SER A 80 3.30 -23.48 10.78
CA SER A 80 3.98 -22.27 10.30
C SER A 80 3.29 -21.71 9.05
N VAL A 81 2.77 -22.58 8.18
CA VAL A 81 1.98 -22.18 7.00
C VAL A 81 0.64 -21.57 7.41
N LEU A 82 0.00 -22.10 8.46
CA LEU A 82 -1.27 -21.58 8.97
C LEU A 82 -1.13 -20.15 9.50
N VAL A 83 -0.13 -19.89 10.34
CA VAL A 83 0.14 -18.56 10.88
C VAL A 83 0.53 -17.60 9.76
N LEU A 84 1.39 -18.03 8.84
CA LEU A 84 1.79 -17.24 7.69
C LEU A 84 0.60 -16.89 6.78
N GLY A 85 -0.24 -17.87 6.45
CA GLY A 85 -1.44 -17.68 5.64
C GLY A 85 -2.42 -16.72 6.30
N LEU A 86 -2.61 -16.81 7.61
CA LEU A 86 -3.45 -15.88 8.36
C LEU A 86 -2.92 -14.44 8.28
N ILE A 87 -1.61 -14.25 8.44
CA ILE A 87 -0.98 -12.92 8.35
C ILE A 87 -1.16 -12.32 6.95
N VAL A 88 -0.94 -13.11 5.89
CA VAL A 88 -1.14 -12.68 4.50
C VAL A 88 -2.60 -12.30 4.22
N ILE A 89 -3.57 -13.07 4.74
CA ILE A 89 -5.00 -12.76 4.61
C ILE A 89 -5.35 -11.43 5.29
N ILE A 90 -4.92 -11.26 6.54
CA ILE A 90 -5.15 -10.01 7.29
C ILE A 90 -4.55 -8.83 6.52
N ARG A 91 -3.33 -8.98 6.02
CA ARG A 91 -2.63 -7.92 5.27
C ARG A 91 -3.34 -7.56 3.98
N THR A 92 -3.80 -8.55 3.22
CA THR A 92 -4.57 -8.34 1.99
C THR A 92 -5.85 -7.58 2.31
N PHE A 93 -6.60 -8.00 3.34
CA PHE A 93 -7.83 -7.34 3.75
C PHE A 93 -7.61 -5.89 4.22
N LEU A 94 -6.62 -5.65 5.09
CA LEU A 94 -6.33 -4.31 5.61
C LEU A 94 -5.84 -3.36 4.52
N SER A 95 -4.97 -3.84 3.63
CA SER A 95 -4.47 -3.03 2.50
C SER A 95 -5.62 -2.64 1.57
N PHE A 96 -6.52 -3.58 1.29
CA PHE A 96 -7.69 -3.38 0.44
C PHE A 96 -8.73 -2.45 1.09
N SER A 97 -8.98 -2.58 2.39
CA SER A 97 -9.87 -1.70 3.15
C SER A 97 -9.37 -0.26 3.18
N LEU A 98 -8.05 -0.05 3.35
CA LEU A 98 -7.45 1.27 3.32
C LEU A 98 -7.52 1.90 1.93
N GLU A 99 -7.24 1.13 0.87
CA GLU A 99 -7.34 1.61 -0.50
C GLU A 99 -8.77 2.03 -0.86
N LEU A 100 -9.77 1.29 -0.37
CA LEU A 100 -11.19 1.61 -0.48
C LEU A 100 -11.56 2.92 0.21
N GLU A 101 -11.12 3.13 1.45
CA GLU A 101 -11.40 4.36 2.20
C GLU A 101 -10.73 5.60 1.60
N ILE A 102 -9.52 5.42 1.06
CA ILE A 102 -8.74 6.51 0.45
C ILE A 102 -9.31 6.89 -0.92
N THR A 103 -9.67 5.89 -1.74
CA THR A 103 -10.14 6.09 -3.12
C THR A 103 -11.65 6.34 -3.18
N GLY A 104 -12.40 5.91 -2.15
CA GLY A 104 -13.87 5.98 -2.09
C GLY A 104 -14.57 5.15 -3.17
N ARG A 105 -13.84 4.26 -3.84
CA ARG A 105 -14.25 3.49 -5.02
C ARG A 105 -13.69 2.10 -4.86
N TRP A 106 -14.47 1.09 -5.22
CA TRP A 106 -13.94 -0.28 -5.25
C TRP A 106 -12.83 -0.39 -6.29
N PRO A 107 -11.75 -1.15 -6.04
CA PRO A 107 -10.64 -1.24 -6.99
C PRO A 107 -11.05 -1.86 -8.33
N TRP A 108 -12.15 -2.61 -8.38
CA TRP A 108 -12.75 -3.10 -9.63
C TRP A 108 -13.66 -2.08 -10.34
N GLN A 109 -13.90 -0.89 -9.75
CA GLN A 109 -14.58 0.22 -10.42
C GLN A 109 -13.57 1.04 -11.25
N THR A 110 -12.89 0.37 -12.18
CA THR A 110 -12.12 1.03 -13.23
C THR A 110 -13.07 1.91 -14.04
N ALA A 111 -12.66 3.15 -14.28
CA ALA A 111 -13.48 4.21 -14.87
C ALA A 111 -14.21 3.75 -16.15
N LYS A 112 -15.50 3.44 -16.01
CA LYS A 112 -16.44 3.44 -17.14
C LYS A 112 -16.76 4.91 -17.47
N LYS A 113 -15.76 5.67 -17.92
CA LYS A 113 -15.93 6.99 -18.55
C LYS A 113 -15.08 7.06 -19.82
N ALA A 114 -15.38 6.15 -20.73
CA ALA A 114 -15.00 6.20 -22.14
C ALA A 114 -16.21 5.81 -23.02
N ALA A 115 -17.41 6.20 -22.61
CA ALA A 115 -18.63 6.07 -23.39
C ALA A 115 -19.54 7.23 -23.04
N ALA A 116 -19.48 8.31 -23.83
CA ALA A 116 -20.49 9.37 -24.02
C ALA A 116 -19.84 10.76 -24.17
N ASP A 117 -19.10 11.01 -25.25
CA ASP A 117 -18.97 12.37 -25.84
C ASP A 117 -18.37 12.28 -27.26
N THR A 118 -19.16 11.73 -28.17
CA THR A 118 -19.27 12.25 -29.55
C THR A 118 -20.71 12.05 -30.01
N PRO A 119 -21.63 12.99 -29.69
CA PRO A 119 -22.81 13.20 -30.49
C PRO A 119 -22.46 14.12 -31.67
N ASN A 120 -22.86 13.66 -32.86
CA ASN A 120 -22.86 14.29 -34.20
C ASN A 120 -21.59 14.13 -35.03
#